data_AF-A0A085V549-F1
#
_entry.id   AF-A0A085V549-F1
#
_cell.length_a   1.000
_cell.length_b   1.000
_cell.length_c   1.000
_cell.angle_alpha   90.00
_cell.angle_beta   90.00
_cell.angle_gamma   90.00
#
_symmetry.space_group_name_H-M   'P 1'
#
loop_
_entity.id
_entity.type
_entity.pdbx_description
1 polymer ?
#
loop_
_entity_poly.entity_id
_entity_poly.type
_entity_poly.pdbx_seq_one_letter_code
_entity_poly.pdbx_strand_id
1 'polypeptide(L)'
;MLKQMLAITAITTCSFTASCAFASVDNTPKPGGVLPLKPGVFVAKGQDCADPANAGIRIYDGKGIHGSATHACVAKIVKRTGKRYVVDQSCIDTPAGDGPRRVARESILVQDALTFIAGEGSKATSFTYCPVSELPSWLKQ
;
A
#
# COMPACT_ATOMS: atom_id res chain seq x y z
N MET A 1 46.89 -61.94 -5.85
CA MET A 1 47.19 -61.99 -4.41
C MET A 1 46.55 -60.78 -3.75
N LEU A 2 45.74 -61.06 -2.74
CA LEU A 2 44.90 -60.17 -1.95
C LEU A 2 45.76 -59.21 -1.12
N LYS A 3 45.39 -57.93 -1.03
CA LYS A 3 45.53 -57.14 0.21
C LYS A 3 44.66 -55.89 0.20
N GLN A 4 43.61 -55.97 1.02
CA GLN A 4 42.75 -54.89 1.49
C GLN A 4 43.58 -53.85 2.27
N MET A 5 43.18 -52.58 2.25
CA MET A 5 43.28 -51.74 3.44
C MET A 5 42.37 -50.50 3.38
N LEU A 6 41.30 -50.61 4.19
CA LEU A 6 40.48 -49.63 4.91
C LEU A 6 40.22 -48.23 4.33
N ALA A 7 38.92 -48.00 4.06
CA ALA A 7 38.27 -46.71 4.08
C ALA A 7 38.05 -46.22 5.52
N ILE A 8 38.33 -44.93 5.78
CA ILE A 8 37.87 -44.23 6.99
C ILE A 8 37.02 -43.05 6.50
N THR A 9 35.71 -43.27 6.45
CA THR A 9 34.72 -42.22 6.21
C THR A 9 34.42 -41.54 7.55
N ALA A 10 34.99 -40.35 7.77
CA ALA A 10 34.58 -39.49 8.87
C ALA A 10 33.20 -38.91 8.54
N ILE A 11 32.16 -39.36 9.26
CA ILE A 11 30.81 -38.81 9.17
C ILE A 11 30.76 -37.59 10.10
N THR A 12 31.00 -36.41 9.56
CA THR A 12 30.75 -35.14 10.26
C THR A 12 29.24 -34.94 10.35
N THR A 13 28.67 -35.13 11.54
CA THR A 13 27.26 -34.81 11.83
C THR A 13 27.08 -33.29 11.85
N CYS A 14 26.50 -32.73 10.79
CA CYS A 14 25.94 -31.37 10.84
C CYS A 14 24.63 -31.40 11.64
N SER A 15 24.69 -30.91 12.88
CA SER A 15 23.51 -30.60 13.68
C SER A 15 22.77 -29.41 13.04
N PHE A 16 21.80 -29.68 12.16
CA PHE A 16 20.86 -28.65 11.71
C PHE A 16 19.84 -28.40 12.82
N THR A 17 20.08 -27.40 13.66
CA THR A 17 19.02 -26.82 14.48
C THR A 17 18.05 -26.10 13.54
N ALA A 18 16.97 -26.78 13.17
CA ALA A 18 15.87 -26.18 12.43
C ALA A 18 15.18 -25.15 13.36
N SER A 19 15.61 -23.89 13.29
CA SER A 19 14.83 -22.79 13.81
C SER A 19 13.56 -22.67 12.98
N CYS A 20 12.42 -23.02 13.57
CA CYS A 20 11.11 -22.67 13.04
C CYS A 20 11.01 -21.13 13.02
N ALA A 21 11.28 -20.51 11.88
CA ALA A 21 10.98 -19.11 11.67
C ALA A 21 9.45 -18.96 11.68
N PHE A 22 8.90 -18.43 12.78
CA PHE A 22 7.51 -17.99 12.80
C PHE A 22 7.40 -16.78 11.88
N ALA A 23 6.97 -17.00 10.63
CA ALA A 23 6.56 -15.91 9.77
C ALA A 23 5.37 -15.22 10.46
N SER A 24 5.52 -13.95 10.85
CA SER A 24 4.41 -13.16 11.37
C SER A 24 3.32 -13.11 10.30
N VAL A 25 2.11 -13.56 10.63
CA VAL A 25 0.96 -13.42 9.74
C VAL A 25 0.71 -11.92 9.54
N ASP A 26 0.84 -11.45 8.30
CA ASP A 26 0.46 -10.09 7.94
C ASP A 26 -1.06 -9.97 8.05
N ASN A 27 -1.52 -9.35 9.15
CA ASN A 27 -2.94 -9.08 9.40
C ASN A 27 -3.40 -7.74 8.81
N THR A 28 -2.56 -7.07 8.02
CA THR A 28 -2.98 -5.83 7.36
C THR A 28 -4.05 -6.11 6.30
N PRO A 29 -4.93 -5.13 6.01
CA PRO A 29 -5.98 -5.31 5.03
C PRO A 29 -5.41 -5.74 3.67
N LYS A 30 -6.01 -6.78 3.08
CA LYS A 30 -5.66 -7.22 1.72
C LYS A 30 -6.09 -6.17 0.70
N PRO A 31 -5.40 -6.07 -0.45
CA PRO A 31 -5.83 -5.19 -1.54
C PRO A 31 -7.26 -5.46 -1.99
N GLY A 32 -8.04 -4.40 -2.23
CA GLY A 32 -9.43 -4.51 -2.65
C GLY A 32 -10.27 -3.28 -2.35
N GLY A 33 -11.59 -3.43 -2.43
CA GLY A 33 -12.55 -2.33 -2.35
C GLY A 33 -12.90 -1.76 -3.73
N VAL A 34 -13.21 -0.47 -3.78
CA VAL A 34 -13.56 0.23 -5.03
C VAL A 34 -12.40 0.29 -6.03
N LEU A 35 -11.17 0.39 -5.54
CA LEU A 35 -9.94 0.30 -6.31
C LEU A 35 -9.15 -0.92 -5.84
N PRO A 36 -8.44 -1.66 -6.70
CA PRO A 36 -7.64 -2.82 -6.30
C PRO A 36 -6.31 -2.40 -5.63
N LEU A 37 -6.40 -1.56 -4.59
CA LEU A 37 -5.31 -1.02 -3.81
C LEU A 37 -5.32 -1.63 -2.40
N LYS A 38 -4.16 -1.71 -1.76
CA LYS A 38 -4.04 -2.01 -0.33
C LYS A 38 -4.60 -0.85 0.49
N PRO A 39 -5.57 -1.08 1.40
CA PRO A 39 -5.98 -0.04 2.33
C PRO A 39 -4.81 0.46 3.19
N GLY A 40 -4.73 1.78 3.39
CA GLY A 40 -3.71 2.45 4.17
C GLY A 40 -3.28 3.80 3.59
N VAL A 41 -2.08 4.23 3.96
CA VAL A 41 -1.51 5.53 3.60
C VAL A 41 -0.60 5.39 2.38
N PHE A 42 -0.75 6.33 1.45
CA PHE A 42 0.09 6.50 0.28
C PHE A 42 0.65 7.91 0.27
N VAL A 43 1.92 8.05 -0.09
CA VAL A 43 2.59 9.35 -0.19
C VAL A 43 3.02 9.61 -1.62
N ALA A 44 3.06 10.88 -2.02
CA ALA A 44 3.54 11.27 -3.33
C ALA A 44 4.97 10.74 -3.54
N LYS A 45 5.23 10.17 -4.72
CA LYS A 45 6.52 9.55 -5.04
C LYS A 45 7.67 10.53 -4.80
N GLY A 46 8.68 10.09 -4.05
CA GLY A 46 9.84 10.89 -3.67
C GLY A 46 9.72 11.57 -2.30
N GLN A 47 8.58 11.45 -1.62
CA GLN A 47 8.45 11.83 -0.21
C GLN A 47 8.79 10.65 0.71
N ASP A 48 9.27 10.99 1.90
CA ASP A 48 9.53 10.03 2.98
C ASP A 48 8.21 9.65 3.67
N CYS A 49 8.02 8.36 3.96
CA CYS A 49 6.88 7.86 4.74
C CYS A 49 6.89 8.38 6.18
N ALA A 50 8.07 8.67 6.74
CA ALA A 50 8.23 9.15 8.11
C ALA A 50 7.90 10.64 8.28
N ASP A 51 8.04 11.44 7.20
CA ASP A 51 7.78 12.88 7.21
C ASP A 51 7.22 13.39 5.86
N PRO A 52 6.02 12.94 5.44
CA PRO A 52 5.43 13.39 4.18
C PRO A 52 4.81 14.78 4.33
N ALA A 53 4.90 15.59 3.27
CA ALA A 53 4.20 16.86 3.23
C ALA A 53 2.68 16.62 3.12
N ASN A 54 1.86 17.40 3.86
CA ASN A 54 0.40 17.24 3.93
C ASN A 54 -0.28 17.05 2.55
N ALA A 55 0.10 17.85 1.54
CA ALA A 55 -0.47 17.79 0.20
C ALA A 55 -0.17 16.47 -0.55
N GLY A 56 0.93 15.81 -0.18
CA GLY A 56 1.39 14.54 -0.75
C GLY A 56 0.72 13.31 -0.14
N ILE A 57 -0.11 13.46 0.89
CA ILE A 57 -0.73 12.32 1.59
C ILE A 57 -2.04 11.95 0.92
N ARG A 58 -2.22 10.65 0.68
CA ARG A 58 -3.49 10.04 0.27
C ARG A 58 -3.78 8.84 1.16
N ILE A 59 -5.00 8.73 1.62
CA ILE A 59 -5.47 7.64 2.45
C ILE A 59 -6.55 6.90 1.70
N TYR A 60 -6.44 5.58 1.66
CA TYR A 60 -7.41 4.69 1.04
C TYR A 60 -7.95 3.69 2.06
N ASP A 61 -9.26 3.67 2.27
CA ASP A 61 -9.95 2.81 3.25
C ASP A 61 -10.76 1.68 2.60
N GLY A 62 -10.60 1.48 1.29
CA GLY A 62 -11.43 0.54 0.50
C GLY A 62 -12.69 1.18 -0.11
N LYS A 63 -13.14 2.34 0.39
CA LYS A 63 -14.35 3.04 -0.09
C LYS A 63 -14.02 4.24 -0.95
N GLY A 64 -12.91 4.91 -0.69
CA GLY A 64 -12.44 6.05 -1.48
C GLY A 64 -11.04 6.49 -1.08
N ILE A 65 -10.43 7.33 -1.91
CA ILE A 65 -9.19 8.03 -1.59
C ILE A 65 -9.53 9.39 -0.97
N HIS A 66 -8.85 9.79 0.09
CA HIS A 66 -8.95 11.13 0.68
C HIS A 66 -7.56 11.73 0.95
N GLY A 67 -7.49 13.05 1.10
CA GLY A 67 -6.25 13.77 1.41
C GLY A 67 -6.26 14.34 2.83
N SER A 68 -5.30 15.22 3.15
CA SER A 68 -5.22 15.88 4.46
C SER A 68 -6.36 16.88 4.73
N ALA A 69 -7.05 17.34 3.68
CA ALA A 69 -8.11 18.34 3.76
C ALA A 69 -9.52 17.74 3.65
N THR A 70 -9.63 16.43 3.44
CA THR A 70 -10.91 15.74 3.23
C THR A 70 -10.97 14.44 4.00
N HIS A 71 -12.18 13.99 4.32
CA HIS A 71 -12.39 12.69 4.96
C HIS A 71 -13.75 12.09 4.58
N ALA A 72 -14.01 10.86 5.03
CA ALA A 72 -15.24 10.10 4.75
C ALA A 72 -15.58 10.06 3.24
N CYS A 73 -14.56 9.81 2.42
CA CYS A 73 -14.67 9.75 0.97
C CYS A 73 -15.29 8.43 0.51
N VAL A 74 -16.22 8.51 -0.44
CA VAL A 74 -16.82 7.37 -1.11
C VAL A 74 -16.65 7.59 -2.61
N ALA A 75 -15.96 6.68 -3.26
CA ALA A 75 -15.74 6.70 -4.70
C ALA A 75 -16.78 5.84 -5.42
N LYS A 76 -17.21 6.30 -6.58
CA LYS A 76 -17.99 5.53 -7.55
C LYS A 76 -17.23 5.47 -8.86
N ILE A 77 -16.95 4.27 -9.37
CA ILE A 77 -16.36 4.11 -10.70
C ILE A 77 -17.41 4.54 -11.74
N VAL A 78 -17.08 5.58 -12.52
CA VAL A 78 -17.88 6.01 -13.67
C VAL A 78 -17.39 5.40 -14.97
N LYS A 79 -16.09 5.10 -15.09
CA LYS A 79 -15.52 4.40 -16.24
C LYS A 79 -14.29 3.61 -15.84
N ARG A 80 -14.10 2.42 -16.44
CA ARG A 80 -12.88 1.63 -16.31
C ARG A 80 -12.35 1.25 -17.69
N THR A 81 -11.06 1.39 -17.89
CA THR A 81 -10.36 0.93 -19.09
C THR A 81 -9.04 0.30 -18.66
N GLY A 82 -9.00 -1.03 -18.64
CA GLY A 82 -7.87 -1.78 -18.08
C GLY A 82 -7.63 -1.43 -16.61
N LYS A 83 -6.46 -0.82 -16.35
CA LYS A 83 -6.00 -0.35 -15.03
C LYS A 83 -6.33 1.12 -14.73
N ARG A 84 -6.95 1.84 -15.68
CA ARG A 84 -7.38 3.23 -15.48
C ARG A 84 -8.84 3.28 -15.07
N TYR A 85 -9.12 4.05 -14.03
CA TYR A 85 -10.42 4.23 -13.40
C TYR A 85 -10.74 5.73 -13.40
N VAL A 86 -11.86 6.11 -14.00
CA VAL A 86 -12.45 7.43 -13.75
C VAL A 86 -13.45 7.22 -12.62
N VAL A 87 -13.30 8.00 -11.55
CA VAL A 87 -14.12 7.90 -10.35
C VAL A 87 -14.75 9.24 -10.02
N ASP A 88 -15.99 9.22 -9.53
CA ASP A 88 -16.57 10.36 -8.82
C ASP A 88 -16.34 10.11 -7.33
N GLN A 89 -15.56 10.98 -6.68
CA GLN A 89 -15.23 10.92 -5.26
C GLN A 89 -16.10 11.91 -4.49
N SER A 90 -16.99 11.40 -3.65
CA SER A 90 -17.79 12.19 -2.73
C SER A 90 -17.10 12.24 -1.37
N CYS A 91 -16.68 13.41 -0.91
CA CYS A 91 -15.90 13.60 0.31
C CYS A 91 -16.51 14.69 1.20
N ILE A 92 -16.27 14.63 2.51
CA ILE A 92 -16.48 15.78 3.39
C ILE A 92 -15.24 16.68 3.25
N ASP A 93 -15.47 17.94 2.88
CA ASP A 93 -14.44 18.91 2.51
C ASP A 93 -14.01 19.76 3.72
N THR A 94 -13.51 19.05 4.73
CA THR A 94 -12.85 19.61 5.92
C THR A 94 -11.87 18.56 6.46
N PRO A 95 -10.77 18.94 7.13
CA PRO A 95 -9.83 17.98 7.70
C PRO A 95 -10.46 17.01 8.70
N ALA A 96 -11.45 17.45 9.49
CA ALA A 96 -12.15 16.63 10.47
C ALA A 96 -13.52 17.22 10.84
N GLY A 97 -14.39 16.37 11.40
CA GLY A 97 -15.71 16.77 11.90
C GLY A 97 -16.72 17.01 10.78
N ASP A 98 -17.85 17.63 11.14
CA ASP A 98 -18.89 17.92 10.16
C ASP A 98 -18.43 18.97 9.15
N GLY A 99 -18.87 18.81 7.91
CA GLY A 99 -18.52 19.72 6.84
C GLY A 99 -19.34 19.49 5.58
N PRO A 100 -19.20 20.39 4.59
CA PRO A 100 -19.88 20.23 3.33
C PRO A 100 -19.37 18.98 2.60
N ARG A 101 -20.31 18.19 2.07
CA ARG A 101 -19.96 17.13 1.13
C ARG A 101 -19.77 17.70 -0.28
N ARG A 102 -18.70 17.29 -0.96
CA ARG A 102 -18.34 17.70 -2.32
C ARG A 102 -18.02 16.49 -3.17
N VAL A 103 -18.33 16.57 -4.45
CA VAL A 103 -18.03 15.53 -5.43
C VAL A 103 -16.99 16.06 -6.40
N ALA A 104 -15.89 15.33 -6.55
CA ALA A 104 -14.85 15.62 -7.54
C ALA A 104 -14.66 14.41 -8.44
N ARG A 105 -14.47 14.66 -9.75
CA ARG A 105 -14.14 13.61 -10.71
C ARG A 105 -12.63 13.48 -10.84
N GLU A 106 -12.12 12.27 -10.68
CA GLU A 106 -10.69 11.98 -10.74
C GLU A 106 -10.39 10.81 -11.68
N SER A 107 -9.19 10.83 -12.27
CA SER A 107 -8.64 9.75 -13.07
C SER A 107 -7.54 9.07 -12.27
N ILE A 108 -7.70 7.79 -11.98
CA ILE A 108 -6.80 6.97 -11.17
C ILE A 108 -6.26 5.84 -12.04
N LEU A 109 -4.95 5.82 -12.26
CA LEU A 109 -4.26 4.68 -12.87
C LEU A 109 -3.62 3.83 -11.77
N VAL A 110 -4.19 2.66 -11.52
CA VAL A 110 -3.66 1.71 -10.52
C VAL A 110 -2.55 0.90 -11.18
N GLN A 111 -1.29 1.11 -10.82
CA GLN A 111 -0.17 0.37 -11.40
C GLN A 111 -0.12 -1.06 -10.83
N ASP A 112 -0.19 -1.15 -9.51
CA ASP A 112 -0.35 -2.36 -8.71
C ASP A 112 -1.05 -2.03 -7.38
N ALA A 113 -1.10 -2.99 -6.44
CA ALA A 113 -1.79 -2.81 -5.17
C ALA A 113 -1.18 -1.74 -4.25
N LEU A 114 0.08 -1.34 -4.48
CA LEU A 114 0.86 -0.45 -3.61
C LEU A 114 1.22 0.87 -4.31
N THR A 115 0.88 1.01 -5.60
CA THR A 115 1.21 2.21 -6.37
C THR A 115 0.08 2.62 -7.30
N PHE A 116 -0.20 3.91 -7.34
CA PHE A 116 -1.16 4.48 -8.29
C PHE A 116 -0.73 5.88 -8.73
N ILE A 117 -1.37 6.36 -9.80
CA ILE A 117 -1.21 7.71 -10.31
C ILE A 117 -2.59 8.38 -10.29
N ALA A 118 -2.71 9.54 -9.65
CA ALA A 118 -3.90 10.38 -9.71
C ALA A 118 -3.71 11.53 -10.71
N GLY A 119 -4.74 11.81 -11.50
CA GLY A 119 -4.73 12.83 -12.54
C GLY A 119 -4.29 12.32 -13.92
N GLU A 120 -4.09 13.26 -14.84
CA GLU A 120 -3.73 13.00 -16.23
C GLU A 120 -2.70 14.01 -16.75
N GLY A 121 -1.93 13.60 -17.76
CA GLY A 121 -0.93 14.44 -18.40
C GLY A 121 0.11 14.98 -17.42
N SER A 122 0.46 16.26 -17.56
CA SER A 122 1.46 16.95 -16.73
C SER A 122 1.02 17.21 -15.29
N LYS A 123 -0.26 17.01 -14.97
CA LYS A 123 -0.80 17.18 -13.61
C LYS A 123 -0.90 15.86 -12.84
N ALA A 124 -0.45 14.77 -13.44
CA ALA A 124 -0.51 13.46 -12.83
C ALA A 124 0.54 13.30 -11.72
N THR A 125 0.12 12.83 -10.55
CA THR A 125 1.01 12.58 -9.41
C THR A 125 1.02 11.09 -9.10
N SER A 126 2.22 10.51 -8.99
CA SER A 126 2.41 9.12 -8.55
C SER A 126 2.40 9.04 -7.02
N PHE A 127 1.77 8.02 -6.47
CA PHE A 127 1.69 7.75 -5.04
C PHE A 127 2.13 6.31 -4.73
N THR A 128 2.82 6.13 -3.61
CA THR A 128 3.37 4.84 -3.15
C THR A 128 2.92 4.57 -1.72
N TYR A 129 2.53 3.32 -1.45
CA TYR A 129 2.09 2.85 -0.15
C TYR A 129 3.21 2.96 0.90
N CYS A 130 2.85 3.44 2.09
CA CYS A 130 3.72 3.49 3.26
C CYS A 130 3.30 2.41 4.27
N PRO A 131 4.20 1.49 4.64
CA PRO A 131 3.97 0.56 5.74
C PRO A 131 3.71 1.30 7.06
N VAL A 132 2.80 0.77 7.88
CA VAL A 132 2.44 1.38 9.19
C VAL A 132 3.66 1.56 10.12
N SER A 133 4.67 0.71 9.98
CA SER A 133 5.94 0.80 10.71
C SER A 133 6.75 2.05 10.38
N GLU A 134 6.62 2.58 9.16
CA GLU A 134 7.38 3.74 8.67
C GLU A 134 6.61 5.06 8.83
N LEU A 135 5.30 4.99 9.12
CA LEU A 135 4.48 6.17 9.31
C LEU A 135 4.84 6.90 10.61
N PRO A 136 4.78 8.24 10.64
CA PRO A 136 4.81 8.99 11.89
C PRO A 136 3.56 8.68 12.71
N SER A 137 3.64 8.86 14.03
CA SER A 137 2.56 8.51 14.97
C SER A 137 1.20 9.13 14.62
N TRP A 138 1.19 10.35 14.06
CA TRP A 138 -0.02 11.07 13.69
C TRP A 138 -0.71 10.58 12.40
N LEU A 139 -0.06 9.69 11.63
CA LEU A 139 -0.64 9.04 10.43
C LEU A 139 -0.99 7.57 10.62
N LYS A 140 -0.63 6.98 11.76
CA LYS A 140 -0.99 5.59 12.05
C LYS A 140 -2.50 5.53 12.30
N GLN A 141 -3.17 4.63 11.59
CA GLN A 141 -4.60 4.36 11.73
C GLN A 141 -4.84 3.21 12.70
#